data_AF-A0A6P1A3T3-F1
#
_entry.id   AF-A0A6P1A3T3-F1
#
_cell.length_a   1.000
_cell.length_b   1.000
_cell.length_c   1.000
_cell.angle_alpha   90.00
_cell.angle_beta   90.00
_cell.angle_gamma   90.00
#
_symmetry.space_group_name_H-M   'P 1'
#
loop_
_entity.id
_entity.type
_entity.pdbx_description
1 polymer ?
#
loop_
_entity_poly.entity_id
_entity_poly.type
_entity_poly.pdbx_seq_one_letter_code
_entity_poly.pdbx_strand_id
1 'polypeptide(L)'
;MVKEIEVQASSGNVFADLGLENSDELIVKAELARKISSIIANQGMTQAAAAKVLGVDQPKVSALINGKLAGFSIVQLFRFVKYPSLLS
;
A
#
# COMPACT_ATOMS: atom_id res chain seq x y z
N MET A 1 2.38 23.28 32.61
CA MET A 1 1.76 21.94 32.79
C MET A 1 2.03 21.15 31.52
N VAL A 2 2.77 20.05 31.62
CA VAL A 2 3.03 19.16 30.47
C VAL A 2 1.85 18.18 30.44
N LYS A 3 1.13 18.13 29.33
CA LYS A 3 0.01 17.20 29.16
C LYS A 3 0.60 15.83 28.85
N GLU A 4 0.37 14.84 29.71
CA GLU A 4 0.74 13.45 29.43
C GLU A 4 0.00 12.99 28.17
N ILE A 5 0.75 12.40 27.23
CA ILE A 5 0.17 11.80 26.03
C ILE A 5 -0.13 10.35 26.38
N GLU A 6 -1.42 10.00 26.34
CA GLU A 6 -1.86 8.62 26.50
C GLU A 6 -1.48 7.82 25.25
N VAL A 7 -0.76 6.72 25.41
CA VAL A 7 -0.25 5.87 24.32
C VAL A 7 -0.83 4.47 24.48
N GLN A 8 -1.42 3.93 23.42
CA GLN A 8 -1.92 2.56 23.36
C GLN A 8 -0.99 1.69 22.51
N ALA A 9 -0.67 0.49 23.00
CA ALA A 9 0.08 -0.49 22.23
C ALA A 9 -0.80 -1.02 21.08
N SER A 10 -0.22 -1.11 19.87
CA SER A 10 -0.93 -1.64 18.69
C SER A 10 -1.12 -3.15 18.78
N SER A 11 -2.25 -3.65 18.29
CA SER A 11 -2.49 -5.09 18.09
C SER A 11 -1.67 -5.70 16.95
N GLY A 12 -0.97 -4.87 16.16
CA GLY A 12 -0.37 -5.25 14.88
C GLY A 12 -1.28 -4.98 13.68
N ASN A 13 -2.56 -4.67 13.92
CA ASN A 13 -3.49 -4.20 12.90
C ASN A 13 -4.04 -2.82 13.30
N VAL A 14 -3.42 -1.76 12.79
CA VAL A 14 -3.86 -0.38 13.06
C VAL A 14 -5.32 -0.12 12.66
N PHE A 15 -5.85 -0.82 11.66
CA PHE A 15 -7.23 -0.67 11.24
C PHE A 15 -8.20 -1.30 12.25
N ALA A 16 -7.80 -2.40 12.90
CA ALA A 16 -8.56 -3.00 13.99
C ALA A 16 -8.50 -2.14 15.26
N ASP A 17 -7.32 -1.57 15.56
CA ASP A 17 -7.12 -0.65 16.70
C ASP A 17 -8.01 0.60 16.56
N LEU A 18 -8.25 1.04 15.32
CA LEU A 18 -9.16 2.16 15.01
C LEU A 18 -10.64 1.77 14.89
N GLY A 19 -10.99 0.50 15.10
CA GLY A 19 -12.38 0.02 15.04
C GLY A 19 -13.00 0.03 13.64
N LEU A 20 -12.18 -0.01 12.59
CA LEU A 20 -12.69 -0.01 11.22
C LEU A 20 -13.23 -1.39 10.83
N GLU A 21 -14.35 -1.37 10.11
CA GLU A 21 -14.87 -2.57 9.46
C GLU A 21 -13.88 -3.12 8.42
N ASN A 22 -13.85 -4.44 8.23
CA ASN A 22 -12.95 -5.13 7.30
C ASN A 22 -11.45 -4.84 7.57
N SER A 23 -11.08 -4.64 8.84
CA SER A 23 -9.69 -4.36 9.26
C SER A 23 -8.67 -5.37 8.72
N ASP A 24 -9.02 -6.65 8.63
CA ASP A 24 -8.17 -7.69 8.05
C ASP A 24 -7.93 -7.51 6.54
N GLU A 25 -8.93 -7.03 5.80
CA GLU A 25 -8.75 -6.71 4.38
C GLU A 25 -7.86 -5.47 4.21
N LEU A 26 -8.07 -4.47 5.06
CA LEU A 26 -7.34 -3.21 5.01
C LEU A 26 -5.85 -3.39 5.30
N ILE A 27 -5.49 -4.22 6.30
CA ILE A 27 -4.08 -4.49 6.61
C ILE A 27 -3.40 -5.21 5.44
N VAL A 28 -4.05 -6.21 4.83
CA VAL A 28 -3.50 -6.90 3.66
C VAL A 28 -3.29 -5.95 2.48
N LYS A 29 -4.26 -5.07 2.20
CA LYS A 29 -4.11 -4.05 1.15
C LYS A 29 -2.94 -3.11 1.43
N ALA A 30 -2.81 -2.64 2.67
CA ALA A 30 -1.75 -1.73 3.08
C ALA A 30 -0.37 -2.38 2.94
N GLU A 31 -0.23 -3.64 3.36
CA GLU A 31 1.04 -4.38 3.23
C GLU A 31 1.45 -4.59 1.78
N LEU A 32 0.50 -5.00 0.93
CA LEU A 32 0.76 -5.17 -0.50
C LEU A 32 1.14 -3.84 -1.16
N ALA A 33 0.40 -2.76 -0.88
CA ALA A 33 0.72 -1.43 -1.39
C ALA A 33 2.11 -0.97 -0.95
N ARG A 34 2.45 -1.17 0.33
CA ARG A 34 3.78 -0.86 0.86
C ARG A 34 4.87 -1.64 0.13
N LYS A 35 4.67 -2.94 -0.13
CA LYS A 35 5.61 -3.77 -0.87
C LYS A 35 5.82 -3.25 -2.29
N ILE A 36 4.75 -2.94 -3.02
CA ILE A 36 4.82 -2.44 -4.40
C ILE A 36 5.53 -1.08 -4.43
N SER A 37 5.15 -0.15 -3.54
CA SER A 37 5.78 1.17 -3.44
C SER A 37 7.27 1.08 -3.13
N SER A 38 7.67 0.16 -2.25
CA SER A 38 9.09 -0.08 -1.95
C SER A 38 9.85 -0.60 -3.17
N ILE A 39 9.27 -1.50 -3.96
CA ILE A 39 9.91 -2.00 -5.17
C ILE A 39 10.10 -0.87 -6.20
N ILE A 40 9.05 -0.09 -6.46
CA ILE A 40 9.10 1.05 -7.39
C ILE A 40 10.22 2.02 -6.99
N ALA A 41 10.31 2.33 -5.69
CA ALA A 41 11.34 3.22 -5.15
C ALA A 41 12.76 2.62 -5.28
N ASN A 42 12.94 1.35 -4.92
CA ASN A 42 14.24 0.67 -4.99
C ASN A 42 14.77 0.54 -6.42
N GLN A 43 13.87 0.42 -7.41
CA GLN A 43 14.23 0.38 -8.82
C GLN A 43 14.36 1.78 -9.45
N GLY A 44 14.20 2.86 -8.67
CA GLY A 44 14.31 4.24 -9.15
C GLY A 44 13.26 4.62 -10.19
N MET A 45 12.12 3.92 -10.22
CA MET A 45 11.10 4.13 -11.24
C MET A 45 10.28 5.40 -10.97
N THR A 46 10.05 6.19 -12.02
CA THR A 46 9.01 7.21 -11.98
C THR A 46 7.63 6.54 -11.96
N GLN A 47 6.61 7.27 -11.49
CA GLN A 47 5.23 6.76 -11.52
C GLN A 47 4.77 6.37 -12.93
N ALA A 48 5.21 7.12 -13.96
CA ALA A 48 4.90 6.82 -15.35
C ALA A 48 5.60 5.56 -15.86
N ALA A 49 6.84 5.30 -15.44
CA ALA A 49 7.54 4.05 -15.77
C ALA A 49 6.87 2.85 -15.10
N ALA A 50 6.56 2.97 -13.80
CA ALA A 50 5.83 1.94 -13.07
C ALA A 50 4.45 1.66 -13.67
N ALA A 51 3.74 2.68 -14.17
CA ALA A 51 2.45 2.53 -14.83
C ALA A 51 2.55 1.64 -16.08
N LYS A 52 3.58 1.85 -16.91
CA LYS A 52 3.87 1.01 -18.08
C LYS A 52 4.17 -0.43 -17.69
N VAL A 53 4.97 -0.64 -16.65
CA VAL A 53 5.33 -1.97 -16.14
C VAL A 53 4.11 -2.71 -15.58
N LEU A 54 3.26 -2.01 -14.83
CA LEU A 54 2.08 -2.56 -14.19
C LEU A 54 0.86 -2.68 -15.12
N GLY A 55 0.95 -2.15 -16.35
CA GLY A 55 -0.15 -2.16 -17.31
C GLY A 55 -1.36 -1.34 -16.85
N VAL A 56 -1.14 -0.23 -16.14
CA VAL A 56 -2.17 0.68 -15.64
C VAL A 56 -1.85 2.13 -16.02
N ASP A 57 -2.78 3.05 -15.77
CA ASP A 57 -2.51 4.47 -15.91
C ASP A 57 -1.65 5.04 -14.75
N GLN A 58 -1.00 6.18 -14.99
CA GLN A 58 -0.19 6.85 -13.97
C GLN A 58 -1.01 7.31 -12.75
N PRO A 59 -2.24 7.85 -12.89
CA PRO A 59 -3.08 8.18 -11.73
C PRO A 59 -3.28 7.00 -10.77
N LYS A 60 -3.44 5.76 -11.28
CA LYS A 60 -3.59 4.57 -10.47
C LYS A 60 -2.30 4.23 -9.71
N VAL A 61 -1.13 4.41 -10.31
CA VAL A 61 0.15 4.29 -9.60
C VAL A 61 0.29 5.37 -8.52
N SER A 62 -0.10 6.61 -8.83
CA SER A 62 -0.10 7.70 -7.84
C SER A 62 -1.02 7.40 -6.66
N ALA A 63 -2.23 6.90 -6.91
CA ALA A 63 -3.16 6.50 -5.86
C ALA A 63 -2.58 5.40 -4.96
N LEU A 64 -1.95 4.39 -5.56
CA LEU A 64 -1.28 3.30 -4.84
C LEU A 64 -0.18 3.82 -3.90
N ILE A 65 0.73 4.66 -4.43
CA ILE A 65 1.87 5.20 -3.67
C ILE A 65 1.39 6.10 -2.52
N ASN A 66 0.30 6.84 -2.72
CA ASN A 66 -0.29 7.72 -1.70
C ASN A 66 -1.27 6.99 -0.76
N GLY A 67 -1.34 5.65 -0.78
CA GLY A 67 -2.20 4.88 0.11
C GLY A 67 -3.70 5.04 -0.13
N LYS A 68 -4.12 5.54 -1.30
CA LYS A 68 -5.53 5.65 -1.70
C LYS A 68 -6.05 4.31 -2.20
N LEU A 69 -6.21 3.35 -1.29
CA LEU A 69 -6.43 1.93 -1.60
C LEU A 69 -7.89 1.51 -1.80
N ALA A 70 -8.86 2.40 -1.57
CA ALA A 70 -10.29 2.09 -1.70
C ALA A 70 -10.67 1.54 -3.08
N GLY A 71 -10.01 1.99 -4.15
CA GLY A 71 -10.24 1.54 -5.54
C GLY A 71 -9.48 0.28 -5.96
N PHE A 72 -8.79 -0.39 -5.04
CA PHE A 72 -7.99 -1.59 -5.32
C PHE A 72 -8.56 -2.82 -4.63
N SER A 73 -8.61 -3.92 -5.37
CA SER A 73 -8.84 -5.25 -4.78
C SER A 73 -7.52 -5.89 -4.38
N ILE A 74 -7.55 -6.79 -3.39
CA ILE A 74 -6.37 -7.58 -2.99
C ILE A 74 -5.79 -8.33 -4.18
N VAL A 75 -6.65 -8.93 -5.03
CA VAL A 75 -6.23 -9.65 -6.23
C VAL A 75 -5.46 -8.74 -7.21
N GLN A 76 -5.89 -7.49 -7.38
CA GLN A 76 -5.17 -6.53 -8.21
C GLN A 76 -3.79 -6.20 -7.63
N LEU A 77 -3.71 -5.94 -6.31
CA LEU A 77 -2.44 -5.66 -5.64
C LEU A 77 -1.48 -6.86 -5.67
N PHE A 78 -2.01 -8.07 -5.46
CA PHE A 78 -1.22 -9.31 -5.55
C PHE A 78 -0.61 -9.49 -6.94
N ARG A 79 -1.37 -9.19 -8.01
CA ARG A 79 -0.84 -9.22 -9.38
C ARG A 79 0.33 -8.26 -9.55
N PHE A 80 0.25 -7.05 -9.01
CA PHE A 80 1.34 -6.07 -9.08
C PHE A 80 2.64 -6.59 -8.42
N VAL A 81 2.54 -7.28 -7.29
CA VAL A 81 3.71 -7.90 -6.63
C VAL A 81 4.33 -9.03 -7.48
N LYS A 82 3.53 -9.72 -8.29
CA LYS A 82 3.96 -10.89 -9.08
C LYS A 82 4.52 -10.53 -10.46
N TYR A 83 4.48 -9.27 -10.91
CA TYR A 83 5.06 -8.91 -12.21
C TYR A 83 6.58 -9.12 -12.20
N PRO A 84 7.14 -9.99 -13.07
CA PRO A 84 8.55 -10.39 -13.03
C PRO A 84 9.54 -9.21 -13.15
N SER A 85 9.16 -8.19 -13.89
CA SER A 85 9.94 -6.95 -14.09
C SER A 85 10.11 -6.10 -12.83
N LEU A 86 9.30 -6.33 -11.80
CA LEU A 86 9.40 -5.69 -10.48
C LEU A 86 10.22 -6.52 -9.48
N LEU A 87 10.65 -7.72 -9.84
CA LEU A 87 11.42 -8.62 -8.97
C LEU A 87 12.84 -8.91 -9.49
N SER A 88 13.26 -8.20 -10.54
CA SER A 88 14.61 -8.27 -11.11
C SER A 88 15.60 -7.43 -10.32
#